data_AF-A0A969H016-F1
#
_entry.id   AF-A0A969H016-F1
#
_cell.length_a   1.000
_cell.length_b   1.000
_cell.length_c   1.000
_cell.angle_alpha   90.00
_cell.angle_beta   90.00
_cell.angle_gamma   90.00
#
_symmetry.space_group_name_H-M   'P 1'
#
loop_
_entity.id
_entity.type
_entity.pdbx_description
1 polymer ?
#
loop_
_entity_poly.entity_id
_entity_poly.type
_entity_poly.pdbx_seq_one_letter_code
_entity_poly.pdbx_strand_id
1 'polypeptide(L)'
;MEKRARSRNCGDRHAHPDCPHGLPFQANRQNEPRQSRLTLINHLGLSYLHWGWSIPGFALIAVYMGVIATVIINLTQRHRETASLERPSRFPFSLNRALIVYALAILLIRAIFIAGVEIERLGLAVGLCGFLLAWLARQDAVQPERSPLPPSLPPSQPANWETVGGILLGLGWLMSVGSIPWQALSVSGLGLWFFGDRLLRFRRRRDLVILFLTGLQTYWLTGRLLSQAVQQQVITVATQLTGTESIPGSLLCLTLFPYLVLTVAAADWLDRRPQRKLAACTDQIALIFATVLLLLSLFSPVLRTLTLALSTGTLAIANHQRWLRGSTFLPCTQTTRTNQPIPLSSTTPQPPLSTP
;
A
#
# COMPACT_ATOMS: atom_id res chain seq x y z
N MET A 1 -36.25 50.32 17.03
CA MET A 1 -35.47 49.72 18.14
C MET A 1 -34.25 49.04 17.54
N GLU A 2 -33.00 49.17 17.95
CA GLU A 2 -32.23 50.16 18.69
C GLU A 2 -30.76 49.71 18.55
N LYS A 3 -29.91 50.56 17.94
CA LYS A 3 -28.48 50.85 18.23
C LYS A 3 -27.36 49.78 18.18
N ARG A 4 -26.19 50.37 17.80
CA ARG A 4 -24.76 50.09 18.09
C ARG A 4 -24.07 49.10 17.15
N ALA A 5 -23.13 49.48 16.26
CA ALA A 5 -21.95 50.37 16.31
C ALA A 5 -20.85 49.91 17.30
N ARG A 6 -19.72 49.44 16.75
CA ARG A 6 -18.33 49.41 17.28
C ARG A 6 -17.44 48.82 16.17
N SER A 7 -16.69 49.59 15.38
CA SER A 7 -15.46 50.34 15.72
C SER A 7 -14.44 49.54 16.55
N ARG A 8 -13.39 49.05 15.88
CA ARG A 8 -12.05 48.74 16.41
C ARG A 8 -11.08 49.23 15.34
N ASN A 9 -10.64 50.48 15.41
CA ASN A 9 -9.51 50.98 16.19
C ASN A 9 -8.18 50.30 15.80
N CYS A 10 -7.54 50.90 14.80
CA CYS A 10 -6.08 50.90 14.63
C CYS A 10 -5.48 51.68 15.80
N GLY A 11 -4.50 51.11 16.47
CA GLY A 11 -3.75 51.76 17.53
C GLY A 11 -2.38 51.12 17.69
N ASP A 12 -1.39 51.86 17.23
CA ASP A 12 -0.08 52.07 17.84
C ASP A 12 0.98 50.96 17.81
N ARG A 13 1.88 51.16 16.83
CA ARG A 13 3.31 50.90 16.96
C ARG A 13 3.89 51.84 18.01
N HIS A 14 4.55 51.30 19.04
CA HIS A 14 5.75 51.90 19.62
C HIS A 14 6.62 50.82 20.27
N ALA A 15 7.93 51.02 20.12
CA ALA A 15 9.01 50.11 20.44
C ALA A 15 9.32 50.02 21.95
N HIS A 16 9.85 48.88 22.40
CA HIS A 16 10.99 48.86 23.33
C HIS A 16 11.73 47.50 23.28
N PRO A 17 13.06 47.48 23.18
CA PRO A 17 13.89 46.28 23.38
C PRO A 17 14.16 46.02 24.88
N ASP A 18 14.72 44.85 25.16
CA ASP A 18 15.24 44.37 26.45
C ASP A 18 14.26 43.64 27.39
N CYS A 19 14.29 42.31 27.32
CA CYS A 19 14.27 41.45 28.50
C CYS A 19 14.80 40.04 28.16
N PRO A 20 15.86 39.55 28.84
CA PRO A 20 16.35 38.18 28.68
C PRO A 20 15.54 37.28 29.61
N HIS A 21 14.46 36.70 29.10
CA HIS A 21 13.75 35.65 29.82
C HIS A 21 14.40 34.30 29.53
N GLY A 22 15.12 33.79 30.53
CA GLY A 22 15.55 32.40 30.59
C GLY A 22 14.38 31.47 30.33
N LEU A 23 14.49 30.70 29.25
CA LEU A 23 13.59 29.59 29.01
C LEU A 23 13.95 28.46 29.98
N PRO A 24 12.98 27.88 30.69
CA PRO A 24 13.22 26.69 31.47
C PRO A 24 13.58 25.57 30.48
N PHE A 25 14.82 25.09 30.59
CA PHE A 25 15.22 23.78 30.07
C PHE A 25 14.39 22.73 30.83
N GLN A 26 13.13 22.55 30.42
CA GLN A 26 12.29 21.48 30.95
C GLN A 26 12.89 20.16 30.49
N ALA A 27 13.41 19.46 31.48
CA ALA A 27 13.96 18.13 31.39
C ALA A 27 12.95 17.14 30.76
N ASN A 28 13.03 16.96 29.45
CA ASN A 28 12.46 15.80 28.76
C ASN A 28 13.33 14.54 29.01
N ARG A 29 13.63 14.24 30.29
CA ARG A 29 14.55 13.17 30.71
C ARG A 29 13.83 11.86 31.07
N GLN A 30 12.50 11.80 30.95
CA GLN A 30 11.70 10.66 31.42
C GLN A 30 11.32 9.64 30.33
N ASN A 31 11.50 9.94 29.03
CA ASN A 31 11.08 9.04 27.95
C ASN A 31 12.20 8.13 27.38
N GLU A 32 13.48 8.48 27.53
CA GLU A 32 14.59 7.61 27.10
C GLU A 32 14.71 6.26 27.86
N PRO A 33 14.47 6.15 29.20
CA PRO A 33 14.65 4.87 29.88
C PRO A 33 13.59 3.82 29.50
N ARG A 34 12.40 4.24 29.03
CA ARG A 34 11.32 3.29 28.66
C ARG A 34 11.54 2.65 27.29
N GLN A 35 12.12 3.38 26.33
CA GLN A 35 12.39 2.84 24.98
C GLN A 35 13.50 1.79 24.99
N SER A 36 14.60 2.05 25.68
CA SER A 36 15.67 1.06 25.88
C SER A 36 15.15 -0.19 26.59
N ARG A 37 14.34 -0.02 27.65
CA ARG A 37 13.76 -1.14 28.41
C ARG A 37 12.87 -2.05 27.56
N LEU A 38 12.02 -1.52 26.69
CA LEU A 38 11.14 -2.36 25.84
C LEU A 38 11.94 -3.19 24.84
N THR A 39 12.98 -2.62 24.23
CA THR A 39 13.87 -3.36 23.32
C THR A 39 14.72 -4.38 24.06
N LEU A 40 15.19 -4.06 25.27
CA LEU A 40 15.87 -5.01 26.14
C LEU A 40 14.94 -6.17 26.53
N ILE A 41 13.72 -5.87 26.97
CA ILE A 41 12.71 -6.89 27.31
C ILE A 41 12.43 -7.78 26.10
N ASN A 42 12.32 -7.22 24.90
CA ASN A 42 12.16 -8.02 23.69
C ASN A 42 13.36 -8.96 23.50
N HIS A 43 14.58 -8.45 23.65
CA HIS A 43 15.77 -9.26 23.46
C HIS A 43 15.93 -10.36 24.52
N LEU A 44 15.66 -10.06 25.79
CA LEU A 44 15.63 -11.04 26.87
C LEU A 44 14.53 -12.07 26.63
N GLY A 45 13.36 -11.64 26.15
CA GLY A 45 12.25 -12.52 25.79
C GLY A 45 12.63 -13.49 24.68
N LEU A 46 13.22 -13.01 23.57
CA LEU A 46 13.73 -13.87 22.50
C LEU A 46 14.80 -14.84 23.01
N SER A 47 15.69 -14.38 23.88
CA SER A 47 16.76 -15.21 24.47
C SER A 47 16.19 -16.30 25.38
N TYR A 48 15.16 -15.99 26.17
CA TYR A 48 14.49 -16.95 27.05
C TYR A 48 13.66 -17.98 26.27
N LEU A 49 13.03 -17.56 25.17
CA LEU A 49 12.27 -18.45 24.29
C LEU A 49 13.11 -19.59 23.72
N HIS A 50 14.44 -19.46 23.67
CA HIS A 50 15.35 -20.51 23.22
C HIS A 50 15.51 -21.69 24.19
N TRP A 51 15.09 -21.56 25.47
CA TRP A 51 15.31 -22.57 26.50
C TRP A 51 14.23 -23.67 26.55
N GLY A 52 13.01 -23.41 26.10
CA GLY A 52 11.88 -24.37 26.21
C GLY A 52 11.76 -25.41 25.10
N TRP A 53 12.78 -25.58 24.25
CA TRP A 53 12.68 -26.33 22.99
C TRP A 53 12.68 -27.86 23.15
N SER A 54 12.92 -28.36 24.36
CA SER A 54 12.81 -29.78 24.66
C SER A 54 11.36 -30.29 24.70
N ILE A 55 10.37 -29.38 24.72
CA ILE A 55 8.95 -29.74 24.76
C ILE A 55 8.41 -29.79 23.32
N PRO A 56 7.77 -30.89 22.90
CA PRO A 56 7.19 -30.99 21.56
C PRO A 56 6.11 -29.91 21.36
N GLY A 57 6.15 -29.23 20.20
CA GLY A 57 5.21 -28.15 19.86
C GLY A 57 5.51 -26.77 20.47
N PHE A 58 6.39 -26.68 21.49
CA PHE A 58 6.73 -25.40 22.10
C PHE A 58 7.50 -24.47 21.14
N ALA A 59 8.36 -25.03 20.28
CA ALA A 59 9.13 -24.26 19.30
C ALA A 59 8.23 -23.39 18.38
N LEU A 60 7.08 -23.93 17.97
CA LEU A 60 6.14 -23.19 17.13
C LEU A 60 5.51 -22.01 17.87
N ILE A 61 5.06 -22.23 19.12
CA ILE A 61 4.49 -21.17 19.96
C ILE A 61 5.54 -20.08 20.23
N ALA A 62 6.78 -20.48 20.51
CA ALA A 62 7.89 -19.56 20.72
C ALA A 62 8.12 -18.67 19.48
N VAL A 63 8.18 -19.26 18.28
CA VAL A 63 8.35 -18.47 17.04
C VAL A 63 7.22 -17.45 16.88
N TYR A 64 5.97 -17.88 17.01
CA TYR A 64 4.84 -16.98 16.85
C TYR A 64 4.82 -15.87 17.89
N MET A 65 5.02 -16.20 19.16
CA MET A 65 5.06 -15.21 20.24
C MET A 65 6.19 -14.20 20.05
N GLY A 66 7.40 -14.66 19.69
CA GLY A 66 8.55 -13.80 19.46
C GLY A 66 8.33 -12.84 18.28
N VAL A 67 7.79 -13.33 17.16
CA VAL A 67 7.51 -12.53 15.96
C VAL A 67 6.40 -11.52 16.25
N ILE A 68 5.27 -11.95 16.83
CA ILE A 68 4.13 -11.08 17.14
C ILE A 68 4.52 -10.00 18.15
N ALA A 69 5.21 -10.38 19.24
CA ALA A 69 5.69 -9.42 20.23
C ALA A 69 6.61 -8.37 19.59
N THR A 70 7.54 -8.81 18.74
CA THR A 70 8.46 -7.89 18.05
C THR A 70 7.70 -6.93 17.13
N VAL A 71 6.71 -7.41 16.37
CA VAL A 71 5.88 -6.58 15.50
C VAL A 71 5.10 -5.54 16.31
N ILE A 72 4.43 -5.96 17.39
CA ILE A 72 3.63 -5.06 18.25
C ILE A 72 4.52 -3.99 18.90
N ILE A 73 5.68 -4.38 19.43
CA ILE A 73 6.62 -3.45 20.06
C ILE A 73 7.10 -2.41 19.03
N ASN A 74 7.47 -2.82 17.82
CA ASN A 74 7.91 -1.89 16.77
C ASN A 74 6.77 -0.98 16.26
N LEU A 75 5.54 -1.47 16.17
CA LEU A 75 4.38 -0.67 15.74
C LEU A 75 4.00 0.39 16.80
N THR A 76 4.02 0.03 18.08
CA THR A 76 3.70 0.96 19.18
C THR A 76 4.79 2.02 19.38
N GLN A 77 6.05 1.70 19.13
CA GLN A 77 7.15 2.66 19.14
C GLN A 77 6.98 3.75 18.07
N ARG A 78 6.54 3.39 16.86
CA ARG A 78 6.28 4.34 15.78
C ARG A 78 5.28 5.43 16.16
N HIS A 79 4.21 5.08 16.87
CA HIS A 79 3.17 6.04 17.22
C HIS A 79 3.65 7.08 18.24
N ARG A 80 4.67 6.74 19.04
CA ARG A 80 5.29 7.64 20.00
C ARG A 80 6.38 8.52 19.39
N GLU A 81 7.15 7.99 18.42
CA GLU A 81 8.17 8.76 17.70
C GLU A 81 7.54 9.86 16.82
N THR A 82 6.36 9.63 16.23
CA THR A 82 5.64 10.68 15.49
C THR A 82 5.21 11.88 16.35
N ALA A 83 5.18 11.73 17.69
CA ALA A 83 4.88 12.80 18.64
C ALA A 83 6.14 13.47 19.21
N SER A 84 7.33 12.92 18.96
CA SER A 84 8.61 13.45 19.45
C SER A 84 9.51 13.79 18.26
N LEU A 85 9.34 14.99 17.74
CA LEU A 85 10.34 15.62 16.88
C LEU A 85 11.66 15.69 17.65
N GLU A 86 12.75 15.28 17.00
CA GLU A 86 14.16 15.34 17.44
C GLU A 86 14.74 14.11 18.15
N ARG A 87 15.43 13.25 17.36
CA ARG A 87 16.89 13.04 17.48
C ARG A 87 17.40 12.23 16.28
N PRO A 88 18.34 12.76 15.49
CA PRO A 88 18.98 12.01 14.41
C PRO A 88 19.98 11.02 15.03
N SER A 89 19.68 9.72 14.94
CA SER A 89 20.66 8.68 15.28
C SER A 89 21.67 8.59 14.14
N ARG A 90 22.95 8.86 14.46
CA ARG A 90 24.09 9.02 13.54
C ARG A 90 24.53 7.76 12.77
N PHE A 91 23.77 6.66 12.80
CA PHE A 91 24.17 5.40 12.16
C PHE A 91 23.15 4.95 11.11
N PRO A 92 23.59 4.56 9.90
CA PRO A 92 22.73 4.13 8.79
C PRO A 92 21.97 2.81 9.04
N PHE A 93 22.17 2.16 10.19
CA PHE A 93 21.31 1.15 10.78
C PHE A 93 21.45 1.29 12.30
N SER A 94 20.36 1.46 13.05
CA SER A 94 20.49 1.37 14.51
C SER A 94 20.83 -0.08 14.86
N LEU A 95 21.95 -0.29 15.57
CA LEU A 95 22.48 -1.61 15.95
C LEU A 95 21.39 -2.51 16.54
N ASN A 96 20.49 -1.92 17.32
CA ASN A 96 19.30 -2.56 17.87
C ASN A 96 18.37 -3.18 16.81
N ARG A 97 18.12 -2.51 15.68
CA ARG A 97 17.27 -3.03 14.59
C ARG A 97 17.91 -4.20 13.87
N ALA A 98 19.19 -4.11 13.53
CA ALA A 98 19.94 -5.21 12.93
C ALA A 98 19.94 -6.45 13.85
N LEU A 99 20.09 -6.22 15.15
CA LEU A 99 20.08 -7.26 16.17
C LEU A 99 18.70 -7.93 16.31
N ILE A 100 17.60 -7.17 16.21
CA ILE A 100 16.23 -7.74 16.16
C ILE A 100 16.06 -8.64 14.92
N VAL A 101 16.46 -8.18 13.74
CA VAL A 101 16.38 -8.96 12.50
C VAL A 101 17.20 -10.24 12.61
N TYR A 102 18.42 -10.13 13.14
CA TYR A 102 19.32 -11.26 13.36
C TYR A 102 18.73 -12.27 14.35
N ALA A 103 18.17 -11.81 15.46
CA ALA A 103 17.54 -12.68 16.45
C ALA A 103 16.32 -13.42 15.89
N LEU A 104 15.47 -12.74 15.12
CA LEU A 104 14.35 -13.37 14.43
C LEU A 104 14.80 -14.41 13.40
N ALA A 105 15.85 -14.09 12.62
CA ALA A 105 16.40 -15.00 11.62
C ALA A 105 16.95 -16.29 12.27
N ILE A 106 17.75 -16.17 13.34
CA ILE A 106 18.25 -17.33 14.08
C ILE A 106 17.10 -18.17 14.64
N LEU A 107 16.10 -17.51 15.24
CA LEU A 107 14.97 -18.20 15.82
C LEU A 107 14.23 -19.02 14.76
N LEU A 108 14.06 -18.47 13.57
CA LEU A 108 13.37 -19.12 12.46
C LEU A 108 14.20 -20.26 11.83
N ILE A 109 15.49 -20.04 11.60
CA ILE A 109 16.43 -21.07 11.14
C ILE A 109 16.43 -22.25 12.13
N ARG A 110 16.52 -21.97 13.43
CA ARG A 110 16.51 -23.00 14.46
C ARG A 110 15.19 -23.78 14.49
N ALA A 111 14.05 -23.12 14.28
CA ALA A 111 12.74 -23.77 14.23
C ALA A 111 12.63 -24.79 13.09
N ILE A 112 13.18 -24.43 11.93
CA ILE A 112 13.14 -25.27 10.73
C ILE A 112 14.13 -26.42 10.83
N PHE A 113 15.40 -26.14 11.12
CA PHE A 113 16.46 -27.15 11.03
C PHE A 113 16.62 -28.03 12.28
N ILE A 114 16.38 -27.49 13.48
CA ILE A 114 16.65 -28.21 14.74
C ILE A 114 15.36 -28.82 15.31
N ALA A 115 14.27 -28.06 15.33
CA ALA A 115 12.98 -28.57 15.84
C ALA A 115 12.17 -29.33 14.78
N GLY A 116 12.57 -29.29 13.51
CA GLY A 116 11.90 -30.01 12.42
C GLY A 116 10.44 -29.60 12.24
N VAL A 117 10.09 -28.34 12.57
CA VAL A 117 8.72 -27.86 12.46
C VAL A 117 8.30 -27.84 10.98
N GLU A 118 7.12 -28.38 10.69
CA GLU A 118 6.51 -28.36 9.35
C GLU A 118 6.55 -26.94 8.76
N ILE A 119 7.25 -26.78 7.63
CA ILE A 119 7.49 -25.49 6.98
C ILE A 119 6.17 -24.77 6.66
N GLU A 120 5.14 -25.55 6.33
CA GLU A 120 3.78 -25.11 6.07
C GLU A 120 3.21 -24.26 7.22
N ARG A 121 3.43 -24.66 8.47
CA ARG A 121 2.91 -23.96 9.65
C ARG A 121 3.69 -22.71 10.00
N LEU A 122 4.87 -22.50 9.40
CA LEU A 122 5.72 -21.34 9.65
C LEU A 122 5.50 -20.20 8.65
N GLY A 123 4.70 -20.42 7.60
CA GLY A 123 4.48 -19.45 6.52
C GLY A 123 4.04 -18.07 7.02
N LEU A 124 3.15 -18.00 8.02
CA LEU A 124 2.69 -16.74 8.59
C LEU A 124 3.78 -16.02 9.40
N ALA A 125 4.60 -16.76 10.15
CA ALA A 125 5.73 -16.19 10.87
C ALA A 125 6.77 -15.60 9.90
N VAL A 126 7.10 -16.32 8.83
CA VAL A 126 7.98 -15.83 7.74
C VAL A 126 7.39 -14.59 7.08
N GLY A 127 6.08 -14.60 6.79
CA GLY A 127 5.37 -13.46 6.22
C GLY A 127 5.41 -12.22 7.11
N LEU A 128 5.20 -12.38 8.42
CA LEU A 128 5.33 -11.31 9.41
C LEU A 128 6.76 -10.79 9.54
N CYS A 129 7.77 -11.66 9.47
CA CYS A 129 9.18 -11.25 9.43
C CYS A 129 9.49 -10.44 8.17
N GLY A 130 9.05 -10.89 7.00
CA GLY A 130 9.21 -10.16 5.74
C GLY A 130 8.54 -8.79 5.76
N PHE A 131 7.31 -8.76 6.28
CA PHE A 131 6.56 -7.54 6.54
C PHE A 131 7.31 -6.57 7.46
N LEU A 132 7.80 -7.05 8.60
CA LEU A 132 8.55 -6.26 9.56
C LEU A 132 9.84 -5.71 8.94
N LEU A 133 10.57 -6.52 8.17
CA LEU A 133 11.79 -6.10 7.50
C LEU A 133 11.53 -5.01 6.46
N ALA A 134 10.49 -5.19 5.64
CA ALA A 134 10.10 -4.19 4.66
C ALA A 134 9.57 -2.92 5.32
N TRP A 135 8.93 -3.04 6.48
CA TRP A 135 8.51 -1.93 7.31
C TRP A 135 9.68 -1.13 7.89
N LEU A 136 10.70 -1.82 8.41
CA LEU A 136 11.91 -1.19 8.93
C LEU A 136 12.66 -0.44 7.83
N ALA A 137 12.84 -1.07 6.66
CA ALA A 137 13.52 -0.46 5.52
C ALA A 137 12.86 0.87 5.06
N ARG A 138 11.53 0.99 5.23
CA ARG A 138 10.80 2.22 4.91
C ARG A 138 11.09 3.36 5.87
N GLN A 139 11.49 3.08 7.10
CA GLN A 139 11.79 4.11 8.10
C GLN A 139 13.10 4.81 7.75
N ASP A 140 14.07 4.07 7.23
CA ASP A 140 15.39 4.60 6.90
C ASP A 140 15.34 5.49 5.64
N ALA A 141 14.45 5.19 4.69
CA ALA A 141 14.26 5.97 3.46
C ALA A 141 13.62 7.36 3.67
N VAL A 142 13.04 7.66 4.84
CA VAL A 142 12.40 8.96 5.13
C VAL A 142 13.37 9.96 5.79
N GLN A 143 14.62 9.55 6.09
CA GLN A 143 15.67 10.41 6.64
C GLN A 143 16.74 10.95 5.65
N PRO A 144 16.48 11.24 4.36
CA PRO A 144 17.47 11.93 3.55
C PRO A 144 17.39 13.45 3.80
N GLU A 145 18.56 14.07 4.03
CA GLU A 145 18.80 15.48 3.68
C GLU A 145 18.45 16.58 4.71
N ARG A 146 18.99 16.51 5.94
CA ARG A 146 19.17 17.70 6.80
C ARG A 146 20.51 17.80 7.54
N SER A 147 21.57 17.15 7.05
CA SER A 147 22.94 17.41 7.53
C SER A 147 23.75 18.15 6.46
N PRO A 148 24.04 19.45 6.65
CA PRO A 148 24.94 20.20 5.79
C PRO A 148 26.38 19.98 6.27
N LEU A 149 27.02 18.85 5.95
CA LEU A 149 28.47 18.67 6.15
C LEU A 149 29.07 17.69 5.11
N PRO A 150 30.38 17.82 4.81
CA PRO A 150 30.97 17.59 3.49
C PRO A 150 31.14 16.11 3.11
N PRO A 151 31.31 15.83 1.80
CA PRO A 151 31.31 14.47 1.25
C PRO A 151 32.69 13.84 1.38
N SER A 152 32.86 12.85 2.25
CA SER A 152 34.13 12.12 2.30
C SER A 152 34.01 10.64 2.64
N LEU A 153 32.85 10.00 2.40
CA LEU A 153 32.74 8.54 2.35
C LEU A 153 31.76 8.15 1.22
N PRO A 154 32.07 7.14 0.41
CA PRO A 154 31.15 6.67 -0.63
C PRO A 154 29.84 6.23 0.04
N PRO A 155 28.67 6.64 -0.49
CA PRO A 155 27.39 6.19 0.04
C PRO A 155 27.34 4.67 -0.15
N SER A 156 27.49 3.92 0.94
CA SER A 156 27.17 2.50 0.97
C SER A 156 25.73 2.39 0.48
N GLN A 157 25.55 1.78 -0.70
CA GLN A 157 24.27 1.65 -1.38
C GLN A 157 23.21 1.22 -0.35
N PRO A 158 22.06 1.90 -0.25
CA PRO A 158 20.98 1.42 0.61
C PRO A 158 20.61 0.05 0.09
N ALA A 159 21.03 -1.00 0.82
CA ALA A 159 20.73 -2.37 0.46
C ALA A 159 19.20 -2.45 0.27
N ASN A 160 18.78 -3.15 -0.79
CA ASN A 160 17.39 -3.27 -1.24
C ASN A 160 16.55 -4.10 -0.24
N TRP A 161 16.58 -3.77 1.04
CA TRP A 161 15.89 -4.44 2.15
C TRP A 161 14.37 -4.47 1.95
N GLU A 162 13.82 -3.48 1.25
CA GLU A 162 12.41 -3.50 0.82
C GLU A 162 12.12 -4.70 -0.10
N THR A 163 13.03 -4.98 -1.04
CA THR A 163 12.93 -6.14 -1.94
C THR A 163 13.09 -7.44 -1.17
N VAL A 164 14.05 -7.51 -0.23
CA VAL A 164 14.25 -8.69 0.62
C VAL A 164 13.01 -8.98 1.46
N GLY A 165 12.41 -7.96 2.08
CA GLY A 165 11.18 -8.12 2.83
C GLY A 165 9.99 -8.53 1.95
N GLY A 166 9.90 -8.01 0.73
CA GLY A 166 8.91 -8.43 -0.26
C GLY A 166 9.08 -9.89 -0.70
N ILE A 167 10.32 -10.34 -0.93
CA ILE A 167 10.64 -11.74 -1.26
C ILE A 167 10.26 -12.65 -0.09
N LEU A 168 10.62 -12.28 1.15
CA LEU A 168 10.25 -13.07 2.33
C LEU A 168 8.73 -13.17 2.50
N LEU A 169 7.99 -12.09 2.23
CA LEU A 169 6.53 -12.10 2.29
C LEU A 169 5.94 -13.04 1.22
N GLY A 170 6.47 -13.00 0.00
CA GLY A 170 6.12 -13.95 -1.06
C GLY A 170 6.47 -15.40 -0.71
N LEU A 171 7.60 -15.63 -0.05
CA LEU A 171 8.01 -16.96 0.42
C LEU A 171 7.05 -17.47 1.50
N GLY A 172 6.74 -16.65 2.51
CA GLY A 172 5.79 -17.02 3.57
C GLY A 172 4.40 -17.37 3.02
N TRP A 173 3.98 -16.64 1.99
CA TRP A 173 2.77 -16.96 1.25
C TRP A 173 2.84 -18.30 0.52
N LEU A 174 3.94 -18.56 -0.21
CA LEU A 174 4.14 -19.78 -1.00
C LEU A 174 4.11 -21.03 -0.11
N MET A 175 4.66 -20.91 1.10
CA MET A 175 4.62 -21.98 2.10
C MET A 175 3.22 -22.22 2.66
N SER A 176 2.37 -21.19 2.72
CA SER A 176 1.03 -21.28 3.34
C SER A 176 -0.11 -21.66 2.39
N VAL A 177 0.04 -21.43 1.08
CA VAL A 177 -1.07 -21.53 0.11
C VAL A 177 -1.63 -22.94 -0.05
N GLY A 178 -0.79 -23.97 0.15
CA GLY A 178 -1.17 -25.37 -0.07
C GLY A 178 -2.00 -25.98 1.05
N SER A 179 -1.68 -25.66 2.30
CA SER A 179 -2.12 -26.45 3.45
C SER A 179 -3.11 -25.74 4.36
N ILE A 180 -2.86 -24.48 4.72
CA ILE A 180 -3.62 -23.76 5.73
C ILE A 180 -4.21 -22.48 5.12
N PRO A 181 -5.45 -22.52 4.60
CA PRO A 181 -5.99 -21.44 3.78
C PRO A 181 -6.16 -20.13 4.57
N TRP A 182 -6.44 -20.18 5.87
CA TRP A 182 -6.55 -18.97 6.71
C TRP A 182 -5.20 -18.27 6.94
N GLN A 183 -4.09 -19.02 6.98
CA GLN A 183 -2.75 -18.46 7.06
C GLN A 183 -2.41 -17.76 5.74
N ALA A 184 -2.67 -18.42 4.62
CA ALA A 184 -2.50 -17.84 3.29
C ALA A 184 -3.31 -16.55 3.11
N LEU A 185 -4.54 -16.52 3.65
CA LEU A 185 -5.37 -15.32 3.63
C LEU A 185 -4.76 -14.17 4.43
N SER A 186 -4.22 -14.48 5.62
CA SER A 186 -3.58 -13.48 6.48
C SER A 186 -2.31 -12.92 5.86
N VAL A 187 -1.44 -13.78 5.30
CA VAL A 187 -0.22 -13.34 4.59
C VAL A 187 -0.57 -12.55 3.33
N SER A 188 -1.61 -12.96 2.58
CA SER A 188 -2.09 -12.21 1.41
C SER A 188 -2.65 -10.84 1.81
N GLY A 189 -3.35 -10.74 2.94
CA GLY A 189 -3.82 -9.46 3.49
C GLY A 189 -2.66 -8.52 3.86
N LEU A 190 -1.63 -9.04 4.52
CA LEU A 190 -0.38 -8.33 4.80
C LEU A 190 0.31 -7.87 3.50
N GLY A 191 0.35 -8.73 2.49
CA GLY A 191 0.85 -8.41 1.16
C GLY A 191 0.05 -7.29 0.48
N LEU A 192 -1.28 -7.38 0.49
CA LEU A 192 -2.18 -6.36 -0.07
C LEU A 192 -1.95 -5.00 0.58
N TRP A 193 -1.84 -4.95 1.91
CA TRP A 193 -1.56 -3.71 2.61
C TRP A 193 -0.16 -3.18 2.28
N PHE A 194 0.86 -4.05 2.25
CA PHE A 194 2.22 -3.68 1.92
C PHE A 194 2.35 -3.09 0.51
N PHE A 195 1.81 -3.78 -0.50
CA PHE A 195 1.82 -3.32 -1.89
C PHE A 195 0.88 -2.15 -2.11
N GLY A 196 -0.23 -2.06 -1.37
CA GLY A 196 -1.14 -0.91 -1.41
C GLY A 196 -0.47 0.39 -0.96
N ASP A 197 0.23 0.37 0.19
CA ASP A 197 1.01 1.53 0.65
C ASP A 197 2.14 1.86 -0.34
N ARG A 198 2.81 0.83 -0.88
CA ARG A 198 3.89 1.00 -1.86
C ARG A 198 3.37 1.63 -3.16
N LEU A 199 2.22 1.17 -3.64
CA LEU A 199 1.56 1.66 -4.84
C LEU A 199 1.19 3.14 -4.69
N LEU A 200 0.64 3.53 -3.54
CA LEU A 200 0.29 4.92 -3.26
C LEU A 200 1.51 5.84 -3.18
N ARG A 201 2.64 5.32 -2.68
CA ARG A 201 3.89 6.08 -2.49
C ARG A 201 4.74 6.17 -3.77
N PHE A 202 5.09 5.04 -4.38
CA PHE A 202 6.00 4.97 -5.53
C PHE A 202 5.31 5.00 -6.89
N ARG A 203 3.98 4.82 -6.92
CA ARG A 203 3.15 4.91 -8.14
C ARG A 203 3.63 4.00 -9.29
N ARG A 204 4.20 2.84 -8.96
CA ARG A 204 4.73 1.89 -9.95
C ARG A 204 3.62 0.99 -10.50
N ARG A 205 3.59 0.82 -11.82
CA ARG A 205 2.65 -0.09 -12.51
C ARG A 205 2.81 -1.56 -12.06
N ARG A 206 4.04 -1.98 -11.78
CA ARG A 206 4.33 -3.35 -11.32
C ARG A 206 3.63 -3.68 -10.00
N ASP A 207 3.65 -2.75 -9.05
CA ASP A 207 3.00 -2.96 -7.75
C ASP A 207 1.48 -3.08 -7.90
N LEU A 208 0.90 -2.42 -8.92
CA LEU A 208 -0.54 -2.53 -9.22
C LEU A 208 -0.90 -3.92 -9.76
N VAL A 209 -0.12 -4.44 -10.70
CA VAL A 209 -0.33 -5.80 -11.23
C VAL A 209 -0.18 -6.84 -10.12
N ILE A 210 0.85 -6.70 -9.27
CA ILE A 210 1.05 -7.58 -8.11
C ILE A 210 -0.14 -7.48 -7.15
N LEU A 211 -0.62 -6.27 -6.85
CA LEU A 211 -1.78 -6.06 -5.99
C LEU A 211 -3.06 -6.70 -6.57
N PHE A 212 -3.28 -6.55 -7.88
CA PHE A 212 -4.39 -7.17 -8.58
C PHE A 212 -4.33 -8.70 -8.48
N LEU A 213 -3.21 -9.32 -8.89
CA LEU A 213 -3.05 -10.77 -8.84
C LEU A 213 -3.19 -11.32 -7.42
N THR A 214 -2.57 -10.67 -6.44
CA THR A 214 -2.67 -11.06 -5.03
C THR A 214 -4.11 -10.90 -4.53
N GLY A 215 -4.82 -9.86 -4.96
CA GLY A 215 -6.22 -9.62 -4.60
C GLY A 215 -7.16 -10.67 -5.19
N LEU A 216 -6.96 -11.03 -6.46
CA LEU A 216 -7.73 -12.07 -7.15
C LEU A 216 -7.55 -13.43 -6.46
N GLN A 217 -6.32 -13.75 -6.07
CA GLN A 217 -6.05 -14.97 -5.34
C GLN A 217 -6.63 -14.95 -3.92
N THR A 218 -6.57 -13.80 -3.23
CA THR A 218 -7.19 -13.63 -1.90
C THR A 218 -8.70 -13.84 -2.00
N TYR A 219 -9.33 -13.34 -3.07
CA TYR A 219 -10.74 -13.56 -3.36
C TYR A 219 -11.06 -15.06 -3.53
N TRP A 220 -10.23 -15.78 -4.31
CA TRP A 220 -10.36 -17.22 -4.48
C TRP A 220 -10.22 -18.00 -3.17
N LEU A 221 -9.19 -17.69 -2.38
CA LEU A 221 -8.96 -18.29 -1.07
C LEU A 221 -10.14 -18.04 -0.12
N THR A 222 -10.71 -16.84 -0.14
CA THR A 222 -11.88 -16.50 0.68
C THR A 222 -13.08 -17.39 0.34
N GLY A 223 -13.30 -17.68 -0.94
CA GLY A 223 -14.32 -18.65 -1.38
C GLY A 223 -14.06 -20.07 -0.85
N ARG A 224 -12.80 -20.47 -0.69
CA ARG A 224 -12.42 -21.77 -0.09
C ARG A 224 -12.59 -21.82 1.43
N LEU A 225 -12.51 -20.67 2.12
CA LEU A 225 -12.79 -20.58 3.56
C LEU A 225 -14.30 -20.62 3.88
N LEU A 226 -15.17 -20.40 2.89
CA LEU A 226 -16.61 -20.47 3.09
C LEU A 226 -17.04 -21.88 3.49
N SER A 227 -17.87 -21.99 4.54
CA SER A 227 -18.42 -23.28 4.98
C SER A 227 -19.17 -23.98 3.86
N GLN A 228 -19.10 -25.31 3.81
CA GLN A 228 -19.79 -26.12 2.80
C GLN A 228 -21.30 -25.83 2.73
N ALA A 229 -21.93 -25.49 3.86
CA ALA A 229 -23.35 -25.12 3.90
C ALA A 229 -23.64 -23.84 3.08
N VAL A 230 -22.78 -22.83 3.21
CA VAL A 230 -22.92 -21.57 2.46
C VAL A 230 -22.63 -21.81 0.98
N GLN A 231 -21.63 -22.62 0.66
CA GLN A 231 -21.33 -22.98 -0.73
C GLN A 231 -22.52 -23.66 -1.40
N GLN A 232 -23.18 -24.62 -0.74
CA GLN A 232 -24.35 -25.30 -1.29
C GLN A 232 -25.55 -24.37 -1.49
N GLN A 233 -25.80 -23.45 -0.55
CA GLN A 233 -26.84 -22.44 -0.72
C GLN A 233 -26.57 -21.54 -1.94
N VAL A 234 -25.34 -21.04 -2.08
CA VAL A 234 -24.94 -20.20 -3.21
C VAL A 234 -25.06 -20.96 -4.53
N ILE A 235 -24.61 -22.21 -4.57
CA ILE A 235 -24.73 -23.06 -5.78
C ILE A 235 -26.21 -23.29 -6.10
N THR A 236 -27.06 -23.56 -5.12
CA THR A 236 -28.49 -23.82 -5.33
C THR A 236 -29.21 -22.59 -5.88
N VAL A 237 -28.94 -21.41 -5.32
CA VAL A 237 -29.49 -20.15 -5.84
C VAL A 237 -28.96 -19.87 -7.24
N ALA A 238 -27.67 -20.10 -7.48
CA ALA A 238 -27.06 -19.90 -8.79
C ALA A 238 -27.65 -20.84 -9.85
N THR A 239 -27.84 -22.13 -9.55
CA THR A 239 -28.42 -23.12 -10.49
C THR A 239 -29.91 -22.85 -10.74
N GLN A 240 -30.66 -22.39 -9.74
CA GLN A 240 -32.05 -21.94 -9.94
C GLN A 240 -32.14 -20.73 -10.86
N LEU A 241 -31.21 -19.76 -10.74
CA LEU A 241 -31.19 -18.58 -11.62
C LEU A 241 -30.71 -18.87 -13.05
N THR A 242 -29.76 -19.81 -13.21
CA THR A 242 -29.14 -20.07 -14.53
C THR A 242 -29.72 -21.28 -15.26
N GLY A 243 -30.59 -22.08 -14.63
CA GLY A 243 -31.30 -23.19 -15.26
C GLY A 243 -30.39 -24.25 -15.90
N THR A 244 -29.11 -24.29 -15.53
CA THR A 244 -28.09 -25.14 -16.16
C THR A 244 -27.50 -26.10 -15.13
N GLU A 245 -27.47 -27.40 -15.47
CA GLU A 245 -26.78 -28.41 -14.70
C GLU A 245 -25.28 -28.13 -14.70
N SER A 246 -24.79 -27.63 -13.56
CA SER A 246 -23.45 -27.82 -12.97
C SER A 246 -22.22 -27.85 -13.89
N ILE A 247 -22.18 -27.09 -14.99
CA ILE A 247 -20.90 -26.85 -15.68
C ILE A 247 -20.04 -25.91 -14.80
N PRO A 248 -18.88 -26.37 -14.29
CA PRO A 248 -18.09 -25.62 -13.31
C PRO A 248 -17.63 -24.23 -13.80
N GLY A 249 -17.52 -24.03 -15.12
CA GLY A 249 -17.19 -22.74 -15.72
C GLY A 249 -18.27 -21.65 -15.53
N SER A 250 -19.55 -22.03 -15.40
CA SER A 250 -20.66 -21.07 -15.28
C SER A 250 -20.63 -20.30 -13.95
N LEU A 251 -20.28 -21.00 -12.88
CA LEU A 251 -20.15 -20.41 -11.55
C LEU A 251 -18.94 -19.47 -11.46
N LEU A 252 -17.92 -19.66 -12.30
CA LEU A 252 -16.71 -18.84 -12.28
C LEU A 252 -16.98 -17.39 -12.70
N CYS A 253 -17.77 -17.17 -13.76
CA CYS A 253 -18.11 -15.81 -14.20
C CYS A 253 -18.95 -15.07 -13.16
N LEU A 254 -19.91 -15.76 -12.53
CA LEU A 254 -20.77 -15.16 -11.51
C LEU A 254 -19.97 -14.80 -10.25
N THR A 255 -19.05 -15.66 -9.84
CA THR A 255 -18.17 -15.42 -8.68
C THR A 255 -17.12 -14.36 -8.97
N LEU A 256 -16.55 -14.27 -10.17
CA LEU A 256 -15.54 -13.25 -10.49
C LEU A 256 -16.14 -11.86 -10.77
N PHE A 257 -17.45 -11.74 -10.98
CA PHE A 257 -18.08 -10.46 -11.30
C PHE A 257 -17.94 -9.39 -10.19
N PRO A 258 -18.22 -9.67 -8.90
CA PRO A 258 -17.95 -8.72 -7.82
C PRO A 258 -16.52 -8.19 -7.82
N TYR A 259 -15.54 -9.04 -8.17
CA TYR A 259 -14.15 -8.64 -8.27
C TYR A 259 -13.92 -7.67 -9.45
N LEU A 260 -14.54 -7.91 -10.61
CA LEU A 260 -14.53 -6.96 -11.74
C LEU A 260 -15.07 -5.58 -11.31
N VAL A 261 -16.22 -5.55 -10.62
CA VAL A 261 -16.82 -4.28 -10.12
C VAL A 261 -15.84 -3.56 -9.19
N LEU A 262 -15.19 -4.28 -8.29
CA LEU A 262 -14.18 -3.71 -7.40
C LEU A 262 -13.01 -3.11 -8.20
N THR A 263 -12.54 -3.80 -9.25
CA THR A 263 -11.42 -3.30 -10.07
C THR A 263 -11.77 -2.05 -10.87
N VAL A 264 -13.00 -1.94 -11.38
CA VAL A 264 -13.51 -0.73 -12.03
C VAL A 264 -13.67 0.40 -11.02
N ALA A 265 -14.22 0.14 -9.84
CA ALA A 265 -14.33 1.12 -8.76
C ALA A 265 -12.94 1.59 -8.29
N ALA A 266 -11.95 0.70 -8.26
CA ALA A 266 -10.57 1.04 -7.95
C ALA A 266 -9.94 1.93 -9.03
N ALA A 267 -10.20 1.66 -10.32
CA ALA A 267 -9.77 2.53 -11.42
C ALA A 267 -10.37 3.93 -11.28
N ASP A 268 -11.67 4.01 -10.98
CA ASP A 268 -12.37 5.27 -10.75
C ASP A 268 -11.80 6.05 -9.57
N TRP A 269 -11.54 5.36 -8.46
CA TRP A 269 -10.95 5.95 -7.26
C TRP A 269 -9.54 6.48 -7.52
N LEU A 270 -8.76 5.78 -8.37
CA LEU A 270 -7.41 6.19 -8.76
C LEU A 270 -7.42 7.39 -9.72
N ASP A 271 -8.42 7.47 -10.59
CA ASP A 271 -8.62 8.58 -11.53
C ASP A 271 -9.07 9.87 -10.83
N ARG A 272 -9.74 9.77 -9.66
CA ARG A 272 -10.00 10.91 -8.76
C ARG A 272 -8.72 11.51 -8.16
N ARG A 273 -7.60 10.79 -8.22
CA ARG A 273 -6.28 11.30 -7.80
C ARG A 273 -5.54 11.84 -9.03
N PRO A 274 -4.55 12.74 -8.89
CA PRO A 274 -3.82 13.34 -10.02
C PRO A 274 -2.91 12.35 -10.80
N GLN A 275 -3.26 11.07 -10.88
CA GLN A 275 -2.40 9.96 -11.33
C GLN A 275 -2.93 9.28 -12.59
N ARG A 276 -3.08 10.04 -13.68
CA ARG A 276 -3.62 9.55 -14.97
C ARG A 276 -2.90 8.31 -15.53
N LYS A 277 -1.58 8.20 -15.34
CA LYS A 277 -0.78 7.05 -15.84
C LYS A 277 -1.09 5.73 -15.13
N LEU A 278 -1.52 5.79 -13.87
CA LEU A 278 -1.85 4.61 -13.07
C LEU A 278 -3.30 4.22 -13.29
N ALA A 279 -4.21 5.19 -13.34
CA ALA A 279 -5.61 5.00 -13.73
C ALA A 279 -5.72 4.30 -15.10
N ALA A 280 -4.97 4.77 -16.12
CA ALA A 280 -4.94 4.12 -17.43
C ALA A 280 -4.45 2.66 -17.39
N CYS A 281 -3.53 2.33 -16.48
CA CYS A 281 -3.06 0.95 -16.30
C CYS A 281 -4.15 0.09 -15.65
N THR A 282 -4.87 0.63 -14.66
CA THR A 282 -6.00 -0.07 -14.02
C THR A 282 -7.14 -0.28 -15.01
N ASP A 283 -7.45 0.71 -15.86
CA ASP A 283 -8.44 0.60 -16.93
C ASP A 283 -8.07 -0.53 -17.91
N GLN A 284 -6.79 -0.61 -18.31
CA GLN A 284 -6.31 -1.71 -19.16
C GLN A 284 -6.48 -3.08 -18.49
N ILE A 285 -6.17 -3.20 -17.21
CA ILE A 285 -6.33 -4.46 -16.46
C ILE A 285 -7.81 -4.84 -16.35
N ALA A 286 -8.68 -3.87 -16.07
CA ALA A 286 -10.12 -4.09 -16.00
C ALA A 286 -10.69 -4.55 -17.35
N LEU A 287 -10.24 -3.95 -18.46
CA LEU A 287 -10.64 -4.34 -19.82
C LEU A 287 -10.15 -5.75 -20.17
N ILE A 288 -8.89 -6.07 -19.88
CA ILE A 288 -8.34 -7.41 -20.11
C ILE A 288 -9.14 -8.43 -19.28
N PHE A 289 -9.41 -8.14 -18.01
CA PHE A 289 -10.16 -9.03 -17.14
C PHE A 289 -11.61 -9.22 -17.60
N ALA A 290 -12.31 -8.15 -17.99
CA ALA A 290 -13.64 -8.22 -18.58
C ALA A 290 -13.65 -9.05 -19.88
N THR A 291 -12.61 -8.91 -20.71
CA THR A 291 -12.45 -9.67 -21.95
C THR A 291 -12.25 -11.16 -21.66
N VAL A 292 -11.43 -11.50 -20.66
CA VAL A 292 -11.25 -12.90 -20.21
C VAL A 292 -12.58 -13.48 -19.70
N LEU A 293 -13.34 -12.72 -18.92
CA LEU A 293 -14.68 -13.12 -18.47
C LEU A 293 -15.65 -13.33 -19.64
N LEU A 294 -15.59 -12.46 -20.67
CA LEU A 294 -16.39 -12.60 -21.88
C LEU A 294 -16.04 -13.87 -22.66
N LEU A 295 -14.75 -14.17 -22.83
CA LEU A 295 -14.29 -15.39 -23.49
C LEU A 295 -14.73 -16.65 -22.73
N LEU A 296 -14.64 -16.62 -21.40
CA LEU A 296 -15.08 -17.72 -20.55
C LEU A 296 -16.60 -17.90 -20.57
N SER A 297 -17.34 -16.83 -20.84
CA SER A 297 -18.79 -16.83 -20.97
C SER A 297 -19.29 -17.45 -22.29
N LEU A 298 -18.47 -17.48 -23.35
CA LEU A 298 -18.84 -18.07 -24.64
C LEU A 298 -19.19 -19.56 -24.58
N PHE A 299 -18.76 -20.25 -23.51
CA PHE A 299 -19.03 -21.66 -23.29
C PHE A 299 -20.48 -21.95 -22.86
N SER A 300 -21.30 -20.95 -22.52
CA SER A 300 -22.73 -21.17 -22.30
C SER A 300 -23.62 -20.01 -22.79
N PRO A 301 -24.80 -20.31 -23.38
CA PRO A 301 -25.70 -19.29 -23.91
C PRO A 301 -26.29 -18.38 -22.82
N VAL A 302 -26.52 -18.91 -21.61
CA VAL A 302 -27.02 -18.16 -20.46
C VAL A 302 -25.94 -17.25 -19.87
N LEU A 303 -24.69 -17.72 -19.82
CA LEU A 303 -23.57 -16.87 -19.43
C LEU A 303 -23.40 -15.71 -20.40
N ARG A 304 -23.58 -15.94 -21.70
CA ARG A 304 -23.41 -14.90 -22.71
C ARG A 304 -24.31 -13.70 -22.45
N THR A 305 -25.58 -13.92 -22.19
CA THR A 305 -26.53 -12.83 -21.90
C THR A 305 -26.22 -12.15 -20.58
N LEU A 306 -25.85 -12.91 -19.55
CA LEU A 306 -25.51 -12.40 -18.22
C LEU A 306 -24.23 -11.57 -18.27
N THR A 307 -23.17 -12.05 -18.92
CA THR A 307 -21.90 -11.31 -19.09
C THR A 307 -22.07 -10.08 -19.98
N LEU A 308 -22.91 -10.15 -21.01
CA LEU A 308 -23.25 -8.97 -21.81
C LEU A 308 -24.04 -7.94 -21.01
N ALA A 309 -25.03 -8.36 -20.22
CA ALA A 309 -25.80 -7.49 -19.34
C ALA A 309 -24.89 -6.83 -18.29
N LEU A 310 -23.99 -7.61 -17.69
CA LEU A 310 -23.03 -7.13 -16.68
C LEU A 310 -21.94 -6.21 -17.27
N SER A 311 -21.48 -6.50 -18.49
CA SER A 311 -20.54 -5.63 -19.21
C SER A 311 -21.20 -4.32 -19.62
N THR A 312 -22.47 -4.38 -20.06
CA THR A 312 -23.29 -3.19 -20.34
C THR A 312 -23.54 -2.39 -19.08
N GLY A 313 -23.83 -3.05 -17.95
CA GLY A 313 -24.05 -2.41 -16.66
C GLY A 313 -22.78 -1.74 -16.12
N THR A 314 -21.63 -2.40 -16.18
CA THR A 314 -20.35 -1.80 -15.77
C THR A 314 -19.96 -0.62 -16.66
N LEU A 315 -20.17 -0.71 -17.97
CA LEU A 315 -19.96 0.41 -18.90
C LEU A 315 -20.93 1.56 -18.64
N ALA A 316 -22.21 1.26 -18.38
CA ALA A 316 -23.22 2.27 -18.07
C ALA A 316 -22.91 2.99 -16.75
N ILE A 317 -22.49 2.26 -15.71
CA ILE A 317 -22.05 2.84 -14.43
C ILE A 317 -20.82 3.72 -14.64
N ALA A 318 -19.80 3.24 -15.36
CA ALA A 318 -18.59 4.01 -15.64
C ALA A 318 -18.89 5.27 -16.45
N ASN A 319 -19.78 5.18 -17.45
CA ASN A 319 -20.17 6.32 -18.28
C ASN A 319 -21.02 7.32 -17.49
N HIS A 320 -21.96 6.84 -16.66
CA HIS A 320 -22.78 7.69 -15.79
C HIS A 320 -21.92 8.45 -14.77
N GLN A 321 -20.94 7.79 -14.16
CA GLN A 321 -19.99 8.45 -13.26
C GLN A 321 -19.13 9.50 -13.99
N ARG A 322 -18.74 9.25 -15.26
CA ARG A 322 -18.03 10.24 -16.08
C ARG A 322 -18.93 11.43 -16.44
N TRP A 323 -20.18 11.18 -16.79
CA TRP A 323 -21.16 12.21 -17.13
C TRP A 323 -21.48 13.13 -15.94
N LEU A 324 -21.67 12.56 -14.74
CA LEU A 324 -21.83 13.32 -13.48
C LEU A 324 -20.62 14.19 -13.10
N ARG A 325 -19.43 13.93 -13.67
CA ARG A 325 -18.20 14.69 -13.41
C ARG A 325 -17.87 15.71 -14.48
N GLY A 326 -18.32 15.49 -15.71
CA GLY A 326 -18.21 16.47 -16.81
C GLY A 326 -19.02 17.75 -16.56
N SER A 327 -20.01 17.72 -15.67
CA SER A 327 -20.82 18.87 -15.29
C SER A 327 -20.19 19.78 -14.22
N THR A 328 -19.03 19.43 -13.64
CA THR A 328 -18.35 20.28 -12.62
C THR A 328 -17.13 21.05 -13.17
N PHE A 329 -16.79 20.90 -14.45
CA PHE A 329 -15.77 21.72 -15.10
C PHE A 329 -16.35 22.41 -16.33
N LEU A 330 -17.14 23.46 -16.10
CA LEU A 330 -17.18 24.59 -17.03
C LEU A 330 -15.90 25.41 -16.77
N PRO A 331 -14.93 25.46 -17.70
CA PRO A 331 -13.89 26.47 -17.63
C PRO A 331 -14.52 27.84 -17.90
N CYS A 332 -14.97 28.51 -16.84
CA CYS A 332 -15.01 29.97 -16.82
C CYS A 332 -13.56 30.46 -16.80
N THR A 333 -13.05 30.86 -17.97
CA THR A 333 -11.85 31.67 -18.30
C THR A 333 -11.23 31.05 -19.55
N GLN A 334 -11.27 31.66 -20.74
CA GLN A 334 -10.84 33.03 -21.00
C GLN A 334 -11.76 33.75 -21.98
N THR A 335 -12.29 34.84 -21.45
CA THR A 335 -12.72 36.06 -22.13
C THR A 335 -11.62 36.57 -23.08
N THR A 336 -12.00 36.71 -24.35
CA THR A 336 -11.75 37.88 -25.20
C THR A 336 -10.37 38.56 -25.08
N ARG A 337 -9.47 38.29 -26.03
CA ARG A 337 -8.50 39.32 -26.48
C ARG A 337 -8.74 39.62 -27.95
N THR A 338 -9.44 40.72 -28.12
CA THR A 338 -9.73 41.51 -29.30
C THR A 338 -8.55 41.69 -30.25
N ASN A 339 -8.85 41.49 -31.53
CA ASN A 339 -8.43 42.28 -32.70
C ASN A 339 -7.13 43.09 -32.60
N GLN A 340 -6.13 42.67 -33.38
CA GLN A 340 -5.16 43.61 -33.94
C GLN A 340 -5.14 43.44 -35.47
N PRO A 341 -5.41 44.51 -36.25
CA PRO A 341 -5.45 44.44 -37.70
C PRO A 341 -4.06 44.45 -38.33
N ILE A 342 -3.96 43.68 -39.41
CA ILE A 342 -2.83 43.53 -40.33
C ILE A 342 -2.60 44.86 -41.08
N PRO A 343 -1.40 45.45 -41.08
CA PRO A 343 -1.02 46.44 -42.08
C PRO A 343 -0.36 45.75 -43.28
N LEU A 344 -1.06 45.79 -44.42
CA LEU A 344 -0.50 45.59 -45.75
C LEU A 344 0.23 46.87 -46.19
N SER A 345 1.54 46.77 -46.42
CA SER A 345 2.35 47.75 -47.15
C SER A 345 3.33 46.96 -48.04
N SER A 346 2.97 46.79 -49.31
CA SER A 346 3.39 47.61 -50.45
C SER A 346 4.79 47.25 -50.97
N THR A 347 4.76 46.38 -51.98
CA THR A 347 5.71 46.15 -53.06
C THR A 347 6.42 47.42 -53.54
N THR A 348 7.75 47.39 -53.70
CA THR A 348 8.52 48.04 -54.80
C THR A 348 9.92 47.38 -54.91
N PRO A 349 10.51 47.20 -56.11
CA PRO A 349 11.58 46.24 -56.38
C PRO A 349 13.00 46.83 -56.64
N GLN A 350 14.04 46.02 -56.37
CA GLN A 350 15.41 45.94 -56.95
C GLN A 350 16.28 47.25 -57.05
N PRO A 351 17.63 47.23 -57.28
CA PRO A 351 18.44 46.24 -58.04
C PRO A 351 19.82 45.88 -57.36
N PRO A 352 20.70 45.09 -58.02
CA PRO A 352 21.86 44.43 -57.40
C PRO A 352 23.16 45.22 -57.58
N LEU A 353 24.19 44.99 -56.76
CA LEU A 353 25.58 45.15 -57.19
C LEU A 353 26.63 44.54 -56.24
N SER A 354 27.55 43.79 -56.88
CA SER A 354 28.99 43.64 -56.62
C SER A 354 29.52 43.01 -55.31
N THR A 355 30.03 41.79 -55.50
CA THR A 355 31.29 41.17 -54.99
C THR A 355 32.52 42.10 -55.16
N PRO A 356 33.72 41.84 -54.55
CA PRO A 356 34.40 40.57 -54.26
C PRO A 356 34.24 40.01 -52.85
#